data_AF-A0A5J5GDK7-F1
#
_entry.id   AF-A0A5J5GDK7-F1
#
_cell.length_a   1.000
_cell.length_b   1.000
_cell.length_c   1.000
_cell.angle_alpha   90.00
_cell.angle_beta   90.00
_cell.angle_gamma   90.00
#
_symmetry.space_group_name_H-M   'P 1'
#
loop_
_entity.id
_entity.type
_entity.pdbx_description
1 polymer ?
#
loop_
_entity_poly.entity_id
_entity_poly.type
_entity_poly.pdbx_seq_one_letter_code
_entity_poly.pdbx_strand_id
1 'polypeptide(L)'
;MNLAEMLSYADIGQLHEMANRYRCPSQTHSKHELIQSLLVALGSNQVLESLIRESSRADLRFLNDLLFDDRPFLTPEDLLAAAARAAFDEEGKGNPRERIARFKNGGWLYSGISAQSRYLYQVPRDLKKRARLTMGRLLQESVGGAEEPEAYRDEGNLAAADLEALLRFIGEYRPEISLDGGMHRRYQQLLMSALHIQEPLLAKGGWRFGYGRACEHYPPRLALLADYARHRRWTAEEGGRLELTSAGAERLEEGKSESLLNLFSFWLRLYKGAVPNLPSLVYWISTAAAENWIEVPALQHNLDYLIKPFYYDTPETILENRILRTMLHLGMIRAGDTAAGPVIRITERGREAAAAVTAG
;
A
#
# COMPACT_ATOMS: atom_id res chain seq x y z
N MET A 1 -3.25 21.52 -9.08
CA MET A 1 -2.88 22.23 -10.31
C MET A 1 -2.18 21.27 -11.26
N ASN A 2 -2.28 21.52 -12.57
CA ASN A 2 -1.56 20.76 -13.60
C ASN A 2 -0.20 21.40 -13.87
N LEU A 3 0.69 20.66 -14.56
CA LEU A 3 2.05 21.08 -14.85
C LEU A 3 2.12 22.44 -15.56
N ALA A 4 1.28 22.64 -16.58
CA ALA A 4 1.23 23.90 -17.34
C ALA A 4 0.90 25.12 -16.46
N GLU A 5 -0.01 24.95 -15.49
CA GLU A 5 -0.35 26.02 -14.55
C GLU A 5 0.86 26.28 -13.63
N MET A 6 1.46 25.24 -13.06
CA MET A 6 2.60 25.38 -12.15
C MET A 6 3.82 26.05 -12.82
N LEU A 7 4.14 25.69 -14.06
CA LEU A 7 5.22 26.32 -14.84
C LEU A 7 5.00 27.82 -15.08
N SER A 8 3.75 28.25 -15.21
CA SER A 8 3.41 29.66 -15.40
C SER A 8 3.75 30.50 -14.17
N TYR A 9 3.62 29.92 -12.97
CA TYR A 9 3.92 30.58 -11.70
C TYR A 9 5.34 30.33 -11.18
N ALA A 10 6.06 29.36 -11.75
CA ALA A 10 7.44 29.08 -11.37
C ALA A 10 8.35 30.30 -11.61
N ASP A 11 9.34 30.47 -10.73
CA ASP A 11 10.36 31.49 -10.88
C ASP A 11 11.30 31.15 -12.05
N ILE A 12 11.89 32.18 -12.66
CA ILE A 12 12.73 32.01 -13.85
C ILE A 12 13.99 31.18 -13.57
N GLY A 13 14.49 31.19 -12.33
CA GLY A 13 15.64 30.38 -11.91
C GLY A 13 15.31 28.90 -11.92
N GLN A 14 14.20 28.50 -11.29
CA GLN A 14 13.70 27.12 -11.33
C GLN A 14 13.49 26.64 -12.77
N LEU A 15 12.90 27.49 -13.62
CA LEU A 15 12.70 27.20 -15.04
C LEU A 15 14.02 26.92 -15.77
N HIS A 16 15.06 27.75 -15.59
CA HIS A 16 16.38 27.51 -16.19
C HIS A 16 17.05 26.23 -15.67
N GLU A 17 16.98 25.95 -14.37
CA GLU A 17 17.51 24.70 -13.78
C GLU A 17 16.85 23.47 -14.41
N MET A 18 15.52 23.50 -14.58
CA MET A 18 14.79 22.44 -15.26
C MET A 18 15.21 22.32 -16.73
N ALA A 19 15.29 23.43 -17.46
CA ALA A 19 15.65 23.43 -18.88
C ALA A 19 17.06 22.86 -19.10
N ASN A 20 18.01 23.20 -18.23
CA ASN A 20 19.37 22.66 -18.24
C ASN A 20 19.35 21.14 -17.98
N ARG A 21 18.59 20.68 -16.98
CA ARG A 21 18.46 19.25 -16.65
C ARG A 21 17.89 18.44 -17.80
N TYR A 22 16.86 18.97 -18.46
CA TYR A 22 16.20 18.31 -19.60
C TYR A 22 16.91 18.54 -20.93
N ARG A 23 18.04 19.26 -20.95
CA ARG A 23 18.79 19.63 -22.15
C ARG A 23 17.88 20.27 -23.20
N CYS A 24 16.98 21.14 -22.76
CA CYS A 24 16.12 21.90 -23.67
C CYS A 24 16.97 22.82 -24.58
N PRO A 25 16.51 23.12 -25.81
CA PRO A 25 17.24 23.98 -26.74
C PRO A 25 17.56 25.36 -26.14
N SER A 26 18.82 25.77 -26.25
CA SER A 26 19.48 26.80 -25.41
C SER A 26 19.17 28.27 -25.75
N GLN A 27 18.23 28.57 -26.66
CA GLN A 27 18.01 29.94 -27.16
C GLN A 27 16.71 30.58 -26.67
N THR A 28 16.33 30.30 -25.43
CA THR A 28 15.05 30.72 -24.88
C THR A 28 15.18 32.04 -24.13
N HIS A 29 15.06 33.16 -24.85
CA HIS A 29 15.13 34.51 -24.26
C HIS A 29 13.84 34.93 -23.56
N SER A 30 12.74 34.18 -23.77
CA SER A 30 11.44 34.44 -23.15
C SER A 30 11.02 33.33 -22.19
N LYS A 31 10.45 33.72 -21.03
CA LYS A 31 9.81 32.80 -20.07
C LYS A 31 8.80 31.89 -20.78
N HIS A 32 8.06 32.43 -21.75
CA HIS A 32 7.02 31.68 -22.47
C HIS A 32 7.61 30.53 -23.30
N GLU A 33 8.64 30.81 -24.09
CA GLU A 33 9.32 29.80 -24.90
C GLU A 33 9.96 28.71 -24.02
N LEU A 34 10.41 29.07 -22.81
CA LEU A 34 11.05 28.15 -21.87
C LEU A 34 10.01 27.21 -21.26
N ILE A 35 8.84 27.75 -20.89
CA ILE A 35 7.68 26.95 -20.47
C ILE A 35 7.27 25.99 -21.60
N GLN A 36 7.18 26.44 -22.85
CA GLN A 36 6.83 25.57 -23.98
C GLN A 36 7.83 24.43 -24.16
N SER A 37 9.13 24.74 -24.12
CA SER A 37 10.20 23.74 -24.24
C SER A 37 10.13 22.69 -23.13
N LEU A 38 9.87 23.13 -21.89
CA LEU A 38 9.70 22.25 -20.73
C LEU A 38 8.43 21.41 -20.83
N LEU A 39 7.32 21.97 -21.30
CA LEU A 39 6.07 21.22 -21.51
C LEU A 39 6.25 20.11 -22.54
N VAL A 40 7.01 20.35 -23.60
CA VAL A 40 7.34 19.31 -24.59
C VAL A 40 8.24 18.23 -23.95
N ALA A 41 9.30 18.62 -23.25
CA ALA A 41 10.24 17.68 -22.63
C ALA A 41 9.58 16.82 -21.54
N LEU A 42 8.90 17.45 -20.58
CA LEU A 42 8.15 16.78 -19.50
C LEU A 42 6.85 16.13 -20.01
N GLY A 43 6.40 16.50 -21.20
CA GLY A 43 5.29 15.89 -21.93
C GLY A 43 5.61 14.50 -22.45
N SER A 44 6.88 14.24 -22.76
CA SER A 44 7.34 12.99 -23.39
C SER A 44 7.35 11.81 -22.42
N ASN A 45 6.65 10.73 -22.80
CA ASN A 45 6.69 9.46 -22.08
C ASN A 45 8.10 8.85 -22.06
N GLN A 46 8.89 9.06 -23.12
CA GLN A 46 10.24 8.54 -23.22
C GLN A 46 11.17 9.22 -22.20
N VAL A 47 11.07 10.55 -22.07
CA VAL A 47 11.84 11.29 -21.06
C VAL A 47 11.46 10.85 -19.65
N LEU A 48 10.16 10.72 -19.38
CA LEU A 48 9.67 10.27 -18.09
C LEU A 48 10.14 8.84 -17.74
N GLU A 49 10.10 7.93 -18.72
CA GLU A 49 10.61 6.57 -18.56
C GLU A 49 12.12 6.55 -18.28
N SER A 50 12.92 7.31 -19.04
CA SER A 50 14.36 7.43 -18.79
C SER A 50 14.65 7.94 -17.38
N LEU A 51 13.94 8.97 -16.93
CA LEU A 51 14.09 9.49 -15.55
C LEU A 51 13.81 8.42 -14.49
N ILE A 52 12.76 7.61 -14.68
CA ILE A 52 12.39 6.55 -13.74
C ILE A 52 13.49 5.46 -13.74
N ARG A 53 13.94 5.01 -14.91
CA ARG A 53 14.96 3.96 -15.02
C ARG A 53 16.34 4.38 -14.48
N GLU A 54 16.69 5.66 -14.63
CA GLU A 54 17.97 6.21 -14.15
C GLU A 54 17.93 6.63 -12.67
N SER A 55 16.76 6.61 -12.04
CA SER A 55 16.61 7.02 -10.64
C SER A 55 17.21 6.02 -9.67
N SER A 56 17.85 6.52 -8.61
CA SER A 56 18.27 5.68 -7.48
C SER A 56 17.05 5.03 -6.80
N ARG A 57 17.24 3.87 -6.14
CA ARG A 57 16.18 3.21 -5.36
C ARG A 57 15.53 4.17 -4.35
N ALA A 58 16.33 4.98 -3.67
CA ALA A 58 15.82 5.94 -2.72
C ALA A 58 15.07 7.12 -3.38
N ASP A 59 15.44 7.52 -4.61
CA ASP A 59 14.65 8.52 -5.36
C ASP A 59 13.33 7.91 -5.83
N LEU A 60 13.30 6.64 -6.24
CA LEU A 60 12.06 5.93 -6.59
C LEU A 60 11.12 5.76 -5.39
N ARG A 61 11.65 5.47 -4.19
CA ARG A 61 10.86 5.45 -2.96
C ARG A 61 10.27 6.82 -2.64
N PHE A 62 11.07 7.89 -2.77
CA PHE A 62 10.59 9.25 -2.52
C PHE A 62 9.55 9.67 -3.54
N LEU A 63 9.77 9.34 -4.82
CA LEU A 63 8.78 9.53 -5.88
C LEU A 63 7.49 8.78 -5.53
N ASN A 64 7.58 7.51 -5.13
CA ASN A 64 6.43 6.72 -4.69
C ASN A 64 5.65 7.43 -3.57
N ASP A 65 6.31 7.89 -2.50
CA ASP A 65 5.66 8.66 -1.43
C ASP A 65 4.92 9.89 -2.00
N LEU A 66 5.54 10.65 -2.91
CA LEU A 66 4.88 11.79 -3.54
C LEU A 66 3.68 11.36 -4.38
N LEU A 67 3.78 10.29 -5.18
CA LEU A 67 2.74 9.83 -6.10
C LEU A 67 1.44 9.41 -5.40
N PHE A 68 1.54 8.93 -4.16
CA PHE A 68 0.40 8.48 -3.34
C PHE A 68 0.07 9.42 -2.18
N ASP A 69 0.66 10.62 -2.13
CA ASP A 69 0.24 11.66 -1.18
C ASP A 69 -0.88 12.53 -1.75
N ASP A 70 -2.09 12.35 -1.25
CA ASP A 70 -3.28 13.03 -1.78
C ASP A 70 -3.42 14.49 -1.29
N ARG A 71 -2.55 14.92 -0.37
CA ARG A 71 -2.61 16.28 0.15
C ARG A 71 -2.27 17.28 -0.98
N PRO A 72 -3.07 18.34 -1.16
CA PRO A 72 -2.82 19.32 -2.21
C PRO A 72 -1.55 20.15 -1.95
N PHE A 73 -1.12 20.24 -0.69
CA PHE A 73 0.05 20.98 -0.26
C PHE A 73 0.86 20.16 0.75
N LEU A 74 2.19 20.26 0.65
CA LEU A 74 3.16 19.60 1.52
C LEU A 74 4.01 20.65 2.22
N THR A 75 4.21 20.50 3.53
CA THR A 75 5.15 21.34 4.28
C THR A 75 6.60 20.92 4.00
N PRO A 76 7.60 21.80 4.27
CA PRO A 76 9.00 21.39 4.27
C PRO A 76 9.27 20.18 5.17
N GLU A 77 8.61 20.12 6.33
CA GLU A 77 8.71 19.02 7.29
C GLU A 77 8.14 17.71 6.71
N ASP A 78 7.02 17.77 5.99
CA ASP A 78 6.45 16.61 5.29
C ASP A 78 7.45 16.04 4.28
N LEU A 79 8.06 16.92 3.47
CA LEU A 79 9.04 16.53 2.46
C LEU A 79 10.32 15.98 3.09
N LEU A 80 10.80 16.57 4.19
CA LEU A 80 11.96 16.08 4.92
C LEU A 80 11.68 14.70 5.52
N ALA A 81 10.50 14.50 6.12
CA ALA A 81 10.10 13.22 6.66
C ALA A 81 9.98 12.15 5.56
N ALA A 82 9.36 12.47 4.42
CA ALA A 82 9.25 11.56 3.28
C ALA A 82 10.62 11.23 2.67
N ALA A 83 11.48 12.22 2.46
CA ALA A 83 12.83 12.02 1.93
C ALA A 83 13.73 11.22 2.88
N ALA A 84 13.58 11.41 4.19
CA ALA A 84 14.28 10.62 5.20
C ALA A 84 13.78 9.17 5.23
N ARG A 85 12.46 8.94 5.19
CA ARG A 85 11.90 7.59 5.10
C ARG A 85 12.37 6.86 3.84
N ALA A 86 12.40 7.55 2.70
CA ALA A 86 12.83 6.98 1.43
C ALA A 86 14.30 6.52 1.40
N ALA A 87 15.14 7.00 2.31
CA ALA A 87 16.53 6.55 2.42
C ALA A 87 16.66 5.12 2.98
N PHE A 88 15.63 4.61 3.69
CA PHE A 88 15.76 3.40 4.52
C PHE A 88 16.98 3.49 5.44
N ASP A 89 17.86 2.47 5.39
CA ASP A 89 19.10 2.40 6.15
C ASP A 89 20.32 2.65 5.23
N GLU A 90 20.15 3.39 4.12
CA GLU A 90 21.26 3.90 3.32
C GLU A 90 22.05 4.93 4.16
N GLU A 91 22.87 4.42 5.09
CA GLU A 91 23.83 5.20 5.85
C GLU A 91 24.73 5.97 4.87
N GLY A 92 24.54 7.29 4.82
CA GLY A 92 25.54 8.21 4.29
C GLY A 92 25.53 8.56 2.81
N LYS A 93 24.46 8.33 2.02
CA LYS A 93 24.48 8.66 0.56
C LYS A 93 23.44 9.64 0.02
N GLY A 94 22.63 10.28 0.87
CA GLY A 94 21.83 11.40 0.38
C GLY A 94 21.23 12.24 1.50
N ASN A 95 21.66 13.49 1.60
CA ASN A 95 21.00 14.47 2.44
C ASN A 95 19.53 14.62 1.99
N PRO A 96 18.53 14.47 2.89
CA PRO A 96 17.12 14.66 2.54
C PRO A 96 16.85 15.99 1.82
N ARG A 97 17.58 17.05 2.17
CA ARG A 97 17.48 18.37 1.52
C ARG A 97 17.97 18.35 0.07
N GLU A 98 19.04 17.62 -0.22
CA GLU A 98 19.53 17.46 -1.59
C GLU A 98 18.56 16.66 -2.45
N ARG A 99 17.91 15.63 -1.87
CA ARG A 99 16.86 14.88 -2.57
C ARG A 99 15.68 15.79 -2.95
N ILE A 100 15.21 16.59 -1.99
CA ILE A 100 14.15 17.58 -2.23
C ILE A 100 14.58 18.58 -3.31
N ALA A 101 15.81 19.09 -3.24
CA ALA A 101 16.36 20.00 -4.25
C ALA A 101 16.40 19.35 -5.65
N ARG A 102 16.81 18.08 -5.77
CA ARG A 102 16.78 17.34 -7.05
C ARG A 102 15.37 17.22 -7.61
N PHE A 103 14.38 16.96 -6.78
CA PHE A 103 12.97 16.85 -7.21
C PHE A 103 12.39 18.22 -7.58
N LYS A 104 12.77 19.29 -6.87
CA LYS A 104 12.41 20.67 -7.22
C LYS A 104 13.02 21.09 -8.58
N ASN A 105 14.31 20.85 -8.77
CA ASN A 105 15.03 21.16 -10.02
C ASN A 105 14.63 20.22 -11.16
N GLY A 106 14.08 19.05 -10.85
CA GLY A 106 13.47 18.12 -11.80
C GLY A 106 12.01 18.41 -12.13
N GLY A 107 11.42 19.51 -11.64
CA GLY A 107 10.04 19.85 -11.97
C GLY A 107 8.98 18.92 -11.37
N TRP A 108 9.31 18.19 -10.30
CA TRP A 108 8.34 17.40 -9.53
C TRP A 108 7.70 18.21 -8.41
N LEU A 109 8.41 19.20 -7.87
CA LEU A 109 7.98 20.02 -6.73
C LEU A 109 7.97 21.50 -7.10
N TYR A 110 6.86 22.18 -6.78
CA TYR A 110 6.68 23.61 -7.01
C TYR A 110 6.26 24.29 -5.72
N SER A 111 6.72 25.53 -5.52
CA SER A 111 6.30 26.32 -4.35
C SER A 111 4.87 26.82 -4.56
N GLY A 112 4.11 26.99 -3.47
CA GLY A 112 2.76 27.56 -3.53
C GLY A 112 2.78 29.01 -4.01
N ILE A 113 1.65 29.43 -4.59
CA ILE A 113 1.53 30.66 -5.37
C ILE A 113 0.96 31.81 -4.53
N SER A 114 0.12 31.49 -3.54
CA SER A 114 -0.52 32.49 -2.69
C SER A 114 0.35 32.86 -1.50
N ALA A 115 0.11 34.04 -0.92
CA ALA A 115 0.80 34.48 0.30
C ALA A 115 0.68 33.47 1.45
N GLN A 116 -0.44 32.74 1.52
CA GLN A 116 -0.70 31.71 2.52
C GLN A 116 -0.04 30.35 2.19
N SER A 117 0.34 30.10 0.92
CA SER A 117 0.93 28.83 0.47
C SER A 117 2.38 28.93 0.00
N ARG A 118 2.99 30.13 0.03
CA ARG A 118 4.35 30.39 -0.48
C ARG A 118 5.46 29.52 0.13
N TYR A 119 5.22 28.94 1.31
CA TYR A 119 6.16 28.05 2.01
C TYR A 119 5.78 26.57 1.88
N LEU A 120 4.68 26.27 1.19
CA LEU A 120 4.20 24.94 0.92
C LEU A 120 4.61 24.50 -0.48
N TYR A 121 4.67 23.19 -0.68
CA TYR A 121 5.02 22.56 -1.95
C TYR A 121 3.82 21.85 -2.55
N GLN A 122 3.79 21.77 -3.88
CA GLN A 122 2.79 21.04 -4.64
C GLN A 122 3.47 20.16 -5.70
N VAL A 123 2.80 19.05 -6.04
CA VAL A 123 3.19 18.16 -7.14
C VAL A 123 2.12 18.26 -8.23
N PRO A 124 2.47 18.43 -9.52
CA PRO A 124 1.47 18.55 -10.59
C PRO A 124 0.63 17.27 -10.73
N ARG A 125 -0.70 17.40 -10.72
CA ARG A 125 -1.63 16.24 -10.68
C ARG A 125 -1.52 15.35 -11.92
N ASP A 126 -1.44 15.97 -13.09
CA ASP A 126 -1.24 15.32 -14.38
C ASP A 126 0.13 14.61 -14.45
N LEU A 127 1.18 15.20 -13.87
CA LEU A 127 2.48 14.55 -13.76
C LEU A 127 2.43 13.33 -12.84
N LYS A 128 1.76 13.41 -11.67
CA LYS A 128 1.56 12.25 -10.78
C LYS A 128 0.87 11.10 -11.52
N LYS A 129 -0.22 11.41 -12.23
CA LYS A 129 -0.99 10.41 -12.98
C LYS A 129 -0.13 9.75 -14.06
N ARG A 130 0.59 10.53 -14.86
CA ARG A 130 1.46 9.99 -15.92
C ARG A 130 2.60 9.15 -15.35
N ALA A 131 3.26 9.61 -14.29
CA ALA A 131 4.31 8.86 -13.61
C ALA A 131 3.81 7.52 -13.07
N ARG A 132 2.61 7.49 -12.46
CA ARG A 132 1.99 6.23 -12.02
C ARG A 132 1.76 5.26 -13.17
N LEU A 133 1.21 5.74 -14.28
CA LEU A 133 0.99 4.92 -15.49
C LEU A 133 2.30 4.39 -16.08
N THR A 134 3.33 5.24 -16.18
CA THR A 134 4.64 4.84 -16.70
C THR A 134 5.30 3.81 -15.80
N MET A 135 5.38 4.05 -14.49
CA MET A 135 5.93 3.08 -13.53
C MET A 135 5.15 1.76 -13.52
N GLY A 136 3.83 1.81 -13.64
CA GLY A 136 2.97 0.64 -13.71
C GLY A 136 3.26 -0.22 -14.94
N ARG A 137 3.37 0.40 -16.12
CA ARG A 137 3.77 -0.30 -17.36
C ARG A 137 5.15 -0.93 -17.23
N LEU A 138 6.13 -0.17 -16.72
CA LEU A 138 7.49 -0.67 -16.51
C LEU A 138 7.54 -1.89 -15.58
N LEU A 139 6.73 -1.86 -14.53
CA LEU A 139 6.57 -2.98 -13.61
C LEU A 139 5.97 -4.20 -14.30
N GLN A 140 4.88 -4.02 -15.06
CA GLN A 140 4.26 -5.11 -15.83
C GLN A 140 5.23 -5.74 -16.83
N GLU A 141 6.00 -4.93 -17.56
CA GLU A 141 7.04 -5.40 -18.48
C GLU A 141 8.15 -6.19 -17.76
N SER A 142 8.54 -5.76 -16.56
CA SER A 142 9.63 -6.37 -15.80
C SER A 142 9.21 -7.65 -15.04
N VAL A 143 7.95 -7.73 -14.63
CA VAL A 143 7.38 -8.92 -13.99
C VAL A 143 7.02 -9.99 -15.02
N GLY A 144 6.55 -9.58 -16.20
CA GLY A 144 6.10 -10.49 -17.25
C GLY A 144 4.79 -11.21 -16.91
N GLY A 145 4.41 -12.17 -17.75
CA GLY A 145 3.26 -13.05 -17.52
C GLY A 145 3.73 -14.46 -17.19
N ALA A 146 3.00 -15.13 -16.31
CA ALA A 146 3.16 -16.53 -15.96
C ALA A 146 2.05 -17.38 -16.59
N GLU A 147 2.26 -18.70 -16.63
CA GLU A 147 1.22 -19.64 -17.00
C GLU A 147 0.07 -19.62 -15.97
N GLU A 148 -1.14 -19.91 -16.43
CA GLU A 148 -2.28 -20.12 -15.55
C GLU A 148 -2.10 -21.45 -14.81
N PRO A 149 -2.21 -21.47 -13.46
CA PRO A 149 -2.06 -22.70 -12.69
C PRO A 149 -3.25 -23.65 -12.93
N GLU A 150 -3.00 -24.95 -12.83
CA GLU A 150 -4.05 -25.98 -12.99
C GLU A 150 -5.20 -25.82 -11.97
N ALA A 151 -4.84 -25.39 -10.76
CA ALA A 151 -5.77 -25.06 -9.69
C ALA A 151 -5.31 -23.80 -8.95
N TYR A 152 -6.27 -23.00 -8.53
CA TYR A 152 -6.02 -21.81 -7.72
C TYR A 152 -7.04 -21.66 -6.60
N ARG A 153 -6.60 -20.97 -5.55
CA ARG A 153 -7.40 -20.53 -4.42
C ARG A 153 -7.97 -19.14 -4.68
N ASP A 154 -9.28 -19.01 -4.52
CA ASP A 154 -10.02 -17.75 -4.51
C ASP A 154 -10.90 -17.73 -3.26
N GLU A 155 -10.73 -16.73 -2.39
CA GLU A 155 -11.49 -16.64 -1.14
C GLU A 155 -12.72 -15.72 -1.24
N GLY A 156 -12.95 -15.06 -2.38
CA GLY A 156 -14.15 -14.27 -2.64
C GLY A 156 -14.54 -13.33 -1.49
N ASN A 157 -15.72 -13.53 -0.90
CA ASN A 157 -16.21 -12.74 0.24
C ASN A 157 -16.13 -13.48 1.59
N LEU A 158 -15.34 -14.55 1.67
CA LEU A 158 -15.34 -15.41 2.84
C LEU A 158 -14.86 -14.67 4.11
N ALA A 159 -14.07 -13.59 4.01
CA ALA A 159 -13.64 -12.85 5.20
C ALA A 159 -14.81 -12.19 5.93
N ALA A 160 -15.78 -11.66 5.18
CA ALA A 160 -16.99 -11.11 5.77
C ALA A 160 -17.88 -12.21 6.39
N ALA A 161 -17.98 -13.37 5.73
CA ALA A 161 -18.72 -14.52 6.26
C ALA A 161 -18.06 -15.08 7.55
N ASP A 162 -16.73 -15.16 7.57
CA ASP A 162 -15.96 -15.61 8.74
C ASP A 162 -16.03 -14.61 9.90
N LEU A 163 -16.14 -13.31 9.61
CA LEU A 163 -16.37 -12.30 10.63
C LEU A 163 -17.74 -12.49 11.30
N GLU A 164 -18.79 -12.76 10.52
CA GLU A 164 -20.10 -13.10 11.08
C GLU A 164 -20.05 -14.40 11.90
N ALA A 165 -19.37 -15.43 11.39
CA ALA A 165 -19.18 -16.69 12.11
C ALA A 165 -18.47 -16.48 13.45
N LEU A 166 -17.42 -15.64 13.47
CA LEU A 166 -16.72 -15.24 14.70
C LEU A 166 -17.67 -14.57 15.71
N LEU A 167 -18.48 -13.60 15.27
CA LEU A 167 -19.41 -12.90 16.17
C LEU A 167 -20.49 -13.84 16.73
N ARG A 168 -21.08 -14.69 15.88
CA ARG A 168 -22.05 -15.71 16.33
C ARG A 168 -21.41 -16.65 17.35
N PHE A 169 -20.20 -17.13 17.06
CA PHE A 169 -19.45 -17.99 17.97
C PHE A 169 -19.22 -17.34 19.34
N ILE A 170 -18.84 -16.06 19.37
CA ILE A 170 -18.63 -15.33 20.63
C ILE A 170 -19.94 -15.20 21.41
N GLY A 171 -21.05 -14.88 20.74
CA GLY A 171 -22.37 -14.77 21.38
C GLY A 171 -22.86 -16.08 22.00
N GLU A 172 -22.62 -17.20 21.32
CA GLU A 172 -23.04 -18.53 21.76
C GLU A 172 -22.15 -19.10 22.86
N TYR A 173 -20.82 -19.08 22.67
CA TYR A 173 -19.88 -19.82 23.51
C TYR A 173 -19.27 -18.99 24.64
N ARG A 174 -19.28 -17.65 24.53
CA ARG A 174 -18.66 -16.70 25.47
C ARG A 174 -17.27 -17.16 25.93
N PRO A 175 -16.32 -17.30 24.99
CA PRO A 175 -15.10 -18.03 25.24
C PRO A 175 -14.27 -17.38 26.34
N GLU A 176 -13.72 -18.22 27.21
CA GLU A 176 -12.80 -17.77 28.25
C GLU A 176 -11.53 -17.23 27.62
N ILE A 177 -11.01 -16.14 28.19
CA ILE A 177 -9.78 -15.48 27.78
C ILE A 177 -8.66 -15.95 28.71
N SER A 178 -7.59 -16.40 28.10
CA SER A 178 -6.35 -16.78 28.77
C SER A 178 -5.63 -15.56 29.37
N LEU A 179 -4.73 -15.80 30.32
CA LEU A 179 -3.95 -14.72 30.95
C LEU A 179 -3.11 -13.91 29.94
N ASP A 180 -2.73 -14.52 28.81
CA ASP A 180 -2.02 -13.83 27.73
C ASP A 180 -2.94 -12.97 26.84
N GLY A 181 -4.27 -13.07 26.97
CA GLY A 181 -5.22 -12.19 26.27
C GLY A 181 -5.88 -12.79 25.04
N GLY A 182 -5.57 -14.04 24.68
CA GLY A 182 -6.25 -14.80 23.62
C GLY A 182 -7.37 -15.69 24.17
N MET A 183 -8.28 -16.17 23.32
CA MET A 183 -9.21 -17.25 23.68
C MET A 183 -8.44 -18.50 24.10
N HIS A 184 -8.94 -19.25 25.09
CA HIS A 184 -8.37 -20.56 25.42
C HIS A 184 -8.30 -21.46 24.17
N ARG A 185 -7.25 -22.30 24.09
CA ARG A 185 -6.94 -23.12 22.90
C ARG A 185 -8.11 -23.98 22.43
N ARG A 186 -8.93 -24.53 23.33
CA ARG A 186 -10.14 -25.31 22.97
C ARG A 186 -11.11 -24.47 22.13
N TYR A 187 -11.32 -23.21 22.49
CA TYR A 187 -12.23 -22.32 21.78
C TYR A 187 -11.62 -21.87 20.45
N GLN A 188 -10.30 -21.67 20.39
CA GLN A 188 -9.63 -21.42 19.11
C GLN A 188 -9.80 -22.59 18.14
N GLN A 189 -9.64 -23.84 18.61
CA GLN A 189 -9.85 -25.05 17.79
C GLN A 189 -11.30 -25.18 17.32
N LEU A 190 -12.25 -24.97 18.24
CA LEU A 190 -13.67 -25.04 17.92
C LEU A 190 -14.07 -23.95 16.92
N LEU A 191 -13.65 -22.69 17.14
CA LEU A 191 -13.89 -21.61 16.21
C LEU A 191 -13.28 -21.92 14.84
N MET A 192 -12.03 -22.40 14.80
CA MET A 192 -11.37 -22.68 13.53
C MET A 192 -12.12 -23.72 12.70
N SER A 193 -12.75 -24.71 13.35
CA SER A 193 -13.60 -25.68 12.67
C SER A 193 -14.91 -25.11 12.11
N ALA A 194 -15.36 -23.95 12.62
CA ALA A 194 -16.55 -23.25 12.18
C ALA A 194 -16.29 -22.19 11.10
N LEU A 195 -15.03 -21.80 10.87
CA LEU A 195 -14.66 -20.85 9.83
C LEU A 195 -14.56 -21.54 8.47
N HIS A 196 -14.86 -20.79 7.41
CA HIS A 196 -14.72 -21.25 6.02
C HIS A 196 -13.24 -21.43 5.67
N ILE A 197 -12.38 -20.54 6.17
CA ILE A 197 -10.93 -20.63 5.98
C ILE A 197 -10.27 -21.08 7.28
N GLN A 198 -9.80 -22.32 7.26
CA GLN A 198 -9.09 -22.92 8.38
C GLN A 198 -7.60 -22.61 8.29
N GLU A 199 -7.07 -21.95 9.32
CA GLU A 199 -5.65 -21.69 9.48
C GLU A 199 -5.07 -22.53 10.62
N PRO A 200 -3.82 -23.01 10.50
CA PRO A 200 -3.16 -23.67 11.62
C PRO A 200 -3.04 -22.72 12.80
N LEU A 201 -3.47 -23.17 13.98
CA LEU A 201 -3.31 -22.39 15.21
C LEU A 201 -1.83 -22.19 15.52
N LEU A 202 -1.52 -21.05 16.16
CA LEU A 202 -0.16 -20.75 16.59
C LEU A 202 0.35 -21.83 17.55
N ALA A 203 1.59 -22.26 17.33
CA ALA A 203 2.28 -23.21 18.19
C ALA A 203 2.81 -22.49 19.45
N LYS A 204 2.90 -23.21 20.58
CA LYS A 204 3.57 -22.69 21.79
C LYS A 204 5.06 -22.49 21.48
N GLY A 205 5.56 -21.27 21.65
CA GLY A 205 6.93 -20.91 21.25
C GLY A 205 7.13 -20.77 19.74
N GLY A 206 6.06 -20.91 18.94
CA GLY A 206 6.07 -20.57 17.53
C GLY A 206 6.19 -19.06 17.33
N TRP A 207 6.82 -18.66 16.24
CA TRP A 207 7.06 -17.26 15.92
C TRP A 207 5.74 -16.48 15.79
N ARG A 208 5.60 -15.40 16.55
CA ARG A 208 4.41 -14.52 16.55
C ARG A 208 4.54 -13.53 15.38
N PHE A 209 3.58 -13.54 14.47
CA PHE A 209 3.72 -12.85 13.19
C PHE A 209 2.41 -12.18 12.79
N GLY A 210 2.43 -10.86 12.66
CA GLY A 210 1.34 -10.02 12.17
C GLY A 210 1.43 -8.61 12.79
N TYR A 211 0.64 -7.67 12.28
CA TYR A 211 0.52 -6.34 12.89
C TYR A 211 -0.88 -6.20 13.49
N GLY A 212 -0.96 -5.71 14.72
CA GLY A 212 -2.19 -5.64 15.49
C GLY A 212 -2.04 -6.24 16.88
N ARG A 213 -3.12 -6.26 17.66
CA ARG A 213 -3.13 -6.81 19.02
C ARG A 213 -3.32 -8.32 18.98
N ALA A 214 -4.13 -8.81 18.05
CA ALA A 214 -4.56 -10.20 18.04
C ALA A 214 -3.57 -11.16 17.36
N CYS A 215 -2.55 -10.64 16.67
CA CYS A 215 -1.56 -11.46 15.93
C CYS A 215 -0.68 -12.33 16.83
N GLU A 216 -0.59 -12.02 18.12
CA GLU A 216 0.14 -12.85 19.09
C GLU A 216 -0.62 -14.11 19.48
N HIS A 217 -1.94 -14.13 19.29
CA HIS A 217 -2.82 -15.20 19.78
C HIS A 217 -3.46 -16.01 18.67
N TYR A 218 -3.63 -15.42 17.47
CA TYR A 218 -4.37 -16.03 16.38
C TYR A 218 -3.59 -15.98 15.06
N PRO A 219 -3.87 -16.94 14.14
CA PRO A 219 -3.34 -16.88 12.79
C PRO A 219 -3.86 -15.66 12.01
N PRO A 220 -3.19 -15.28 10.89
CA PRO A 220 -3.35 -13.98 10.26
C PRO A 220 -4.78 -13.51 9.97
N ARG A 221 -5.63 -14.37 9.38
CA ARG A 221 -7.01 -14.00 9.07
C ARG A 221 -7.81 -13.81 10.34
N LEU A 222 -7.75 -14.77 11.27
CA LEU A 222 -8.49 -14.68 12.52
C LEU A 222 -8.03 -13.46 13.36
N ALA A 223 -6.73 -13.17 13.37
CA ALA A 223 -6.20 -11.98 14.02
C ALA A 223 -6.78 -10.69 13.43
N LEU A 224 -6.81 -10.55 12.10
CA LEU A 224 -7.38 -9.40 11.42
C LEU A 224 -8.87 -9.22 11.77
N LEU A 225 -9.64 -10.31 11.73
CA LEU A 225 -11.08 -10.28 12.03
C LEU A 225 -11.36 -9.96 13.50
N ALA A 226 -10.58 -10.51 14.43
CA ALA A 226 -10.70 -10.23 15.86
C ALA A 226 -10.37 -8.76 16.18
N ASP A 227 -9.30 -8.22 15.60
CA ASP A 227 -8.94 -6.81 15.76
C ASP A 227 -9.97 -5.88 15.10
N TYR A 228 -10.55 -6.27 13.95
CA TYR A 228 -11.62 -5.53 13.32
C TYR A 228 -12.89 -5.49 14.18
N ALA A 229 -13.34 -6.64 14.70
CA ALA A 229 -14.52 -6.73 15.57
C ALA A 229 -14.34 -5.88 16.84
N ARG A 230 -13.14 -5.91 17.44
CA ARG A 230 -12.79 -5.06 18.58
C ARG A 230 -12.78 -3.57 18.20
N HIS A 231 -12.21 -3.21 17.04
CA HIS A 231 -12.19 -1.83 16.55
C HIS A 231 -13.60 -1.26 16.34
N ARG A 232 -14.52 -2.10 15.85
CA ARG A 232 -15.95 -1.78 15.71
C ARG A 232 -16.72 -1.81 17.02
N ARG A 233 -16.07 -2.16 18.13
CA ARG A 233 -16.67 -2.37 19.46
C ARG A 233 -17.80 -3.40 19.44
N TRP A 234 -17.71 -4.42 18.59
CA TRP A 234 -18.68 -5.50 18.56
C TRP A 234 -18.40 -6.55 19.64
N THR A 235 -17.15 -6.66 20.07
CA THR A 235 -16.71 -7.58 21.12
C THR A 235 -16.03 -6.81 22.26
N ALA A 236 -16.18 -7.33 23.48
CA ALA A 236 -15.56 -6.79 24.69
C ALA A 236 -15.03 -7.92 25.58
N GLU A 237 -14.05 -7.60 26.42
CA GLU A 237 -13.46 -8.54 27.38
C GLU A 237 -14.03 -8.20 28.76
N GLU A 238 -14.96 -9.01 29.28
CA GLU A 238 -15.65 -8.80 30.55
C GLU A 238 -15.56 -10.06 31.44
N GLY A 239 -15.17 -9.89 32.70
CA GLY A 239 -15.11 -11.01 33.66
C GLY A 239 -14.18 -12.16 33.23
N GLY A 240 -13.14 -11.89 32.43
CA GLY A 240 -12.24 -12.93 31.89
C GLY A 240 -12.82 -13.71 30.70
N ARG A 241 -13.90 -13.22 30.08
CA ARG A 241 -14.54 -13.81 28.91
C ARG A 241 -14.64 -12.81 27.78
N LEU A 242 -14.64 -13.32 26.55
CA LEU A 242 -14.94 -12.52 25.37
C LEU A 242 -16.46 -12.56 25.16
N GLU A 243 -17.09 -11.40 25.18
CA GLU A 243 -18.53 -11.27 25.03
C GLU A 243 -18.88 -10.39 23.82
N LEU A 244 -20.08 -10.62 23.30
CA LEU A 244 -20.68 -9.78 22.28
C LEU A 244 -21.32 -8.56 22.96
N THR A 245 -20.97 -7.38 22.50
CA THR A 245 -21.59 -6.12 22.96
C THR A 245 -23.00 -5.96 22.38
N SER A 246 -23.77 -4.98 22.86
CA SER A 246 -25.04 -4.60 22.23
C SER A 246 -24.88 -4.27 20.74
N ALA A 247 -23.86 -3.50 20.38
CA ALA A 247 -23.56 -3.16 18.98
C ALA A 247 -23.20 -4.40 18.14
N GLY A 248 -22.54 -5.39 18.74
CA GLY A 248 -22.25 -6.66 18.08
C GLY A 248 -23.50 -7.52 17.87
N ALA A 249 -24.43 -7.52 18.83
CA ALA A 249 -25.71 -8.23 18.73
C ALA A 249 -26.60 -7.60 17.65
N GLU A 250 -26.77 -6.28 17.67
CA GLU A 250 -27.49 -5.53 16.64
C GLU A 250 -26.89 -5.81 15.25
N ARG A 251 -25.55 -5.86 15.15
CA ARG A 251 -24.86 -6.16 13.90
C ARG A 251 -25.22 -7.54 13.33
N LEU A 252 -25.38 -8.55 14.20
CA LEU A 252 -25.80 -9.89 13.80
C LEU A 252 -27.27 -9.93 13.38
N GLU A 253 -28.14 -9.21 14.10
CA GLU A 253 -29.57 -9.11 13.79
C GLU A 253 -29.83 -8.41 12.46
N GLU A 254 -29.05 -7.36 12.13
CA GLU A 254 -29.15 -6.68 10.84
C GLU A 254 -28.89 -7.61 9.64
N GLY A 255 -28.14 -8.71 9.83
CA GLY A 255 -27.85 -9.70 8.79
C GLY A 255 -27.07 -9.16 7.58
N LYS A 256 -26.61 -7.91 7.60
CA LYS A 256 -25.83 -7.32 6.51
C LYS A 256 -24.45 -7.97 6.46
N SER A 257 -23.89 -8.19 5.28
CA SER A 257 -22.49 -8.60 5.20
C SER A 257 -21.55 -7.39 5.26
N GLU A 258 -20.38 -7.56 5.86
CA GLU A 258 -19.38 -6.49 5.91
C GLU A 258 -18.76 -6.24 4.52
N SER A 259 -18.46 -4.98 4.21
CA SER A 259 -17.88 -4.63 2.92
C SER A 259 -16.37 -4.88 2.88
N LEU A 260 -15.88 -5.29 1.70
CA LEU A 260 -14.45 -5.41 1.44
C LEU A 260 -13.71 -4.09 1.75
N LEU A 261 -14.25 -2.95 1.31
CA LEU A 261 -13.62 -1.64 1.50
C LEU A 261 -13.45 -1.28 2.98
N ASN A 262 -14.38 -1.70 3.86
CA ASN A 262 -14.26 -1.48 5.30
C ASN A 262 -13.13 -2.32 5.91
N LEU A 263 -13.06 -3.61 5.58
CA LEU A 263 -11.98 -4.49 6.04
C LEU A 263 -10.62 -4.07 5.48
N PHE A 264 -10.57 -3.71 4.20
CA PHE A 264 -9.40 -3.21 3.50
C PHE A 264 -8.89 -1.91 4.15
N SER A 265 -9.75 -0.91 4.35
CA SER A 265 -9.36 0.36 4.98
C SER A 265 -8.87 0.16 6.42
N PHE A 266 -9.47 -0.78 7.15
CA PHE A 266 -9.00 -1.15 8.47
C PHE A 266 -7.62 -1.81 8.43
N TRP A 267 -7.41 -2.77 7.52
CA TRP A 267 -6.11 -3.42 7.33
C TRP A 267 -5.00 -2.40 7.02
N LEU A 268 -5.25 -1.47 6.09
CA LEU A 268 -4.31 -0.38 5.79
C LEU A 268 -3.96 0.44 7.04
N ARG A 269 -4.96 0.77 7.86
CA ARG A 269 -4.76 1.51 9.12
C ARG A 269 -3.96 0.71 10.13
N LEU A 270 -4.28 -0.57 10.29
CA LEU A 270 -3.64 -1.47 11.24
C LEU A 270 -2.15 -1.65 10.91
N TYR A 271 -1.82 -1.72 9.62
CA TYR A 271 -0.47 -2.04 9.14
C TYR A 271 0.39 -0.79 8.90
N LYS A 272 -0.19 0.42 8.95
CA LYS A 272 0.47 1.70 8.65
C LYS A 272 1.77 1.94 9.43
N GLY A 273 1.87 1.45 10.67
CA GLY A 273 3.09 1.59 11.48
C GLY A 273 4.26 0.74 10.95
N ALA A 274 3.96 -0.47 10.48
CA ALA A 274 4.96 -1.43 10.02
C ALA A 274 5.31 -1.25 8.54
N VAL A 275 4.29 -1.00 7.70
CA VAL A 275 4.41 -0.83 6.26
C VAL A 275 3.72 0.48 5.85
N PRO A 276 4.37 1.64 6.04
CA PRO A 276 3.74 2.94 5.82
C PRO A 276 3.24 3.16 4.39
N ASN A 277 3.92 2.56 3.41
CA ASN A 277 3.60 2.65 1.99
C ASN A 277 2.71 1.49 1.49
N LEU A 278 2.07 0.74 2.39
CA LEU A 278 1.17 -0.36 2.04
C LEU A 278 0.13 -0.02 0.98
N PRO A 279 -0.54 1.16 1.00
CA PRO A 279 -1.49 1.51 -0.06
C PRO A 279 -0.83 1.50 -1.45
N SER A 280 0.37 2.07 -1.57
CA SER A 280 1.10 2.08 -2.85
C SER A 280 1.52 0.67 -3.28
N LEU A 281 1.92 -0.20 -2.35
CA LEU A 281 2.26 -1.59 -2.66
C LEU A 281 1.04 -2.35 -3.19
N VAL A 282 -0.13 -2.19 -2.56
CA VAL A 282 -1.38 -2.78 -3.05
C VAL A 282 -1.71 -2.31 -4.47
N TYR A 283 -1.54 -1.01 -4.74
CA TYR A 283 -1.73 -0.47 -6.09
C TYR A 283 -0.76 -1.10 -7.10
N TRP A 284 0.53 -1.21 -6.76
CA TRP A 284 1.53 -1.80 -7.66
C TRP A 284 1.30 -3.28 -7.91
N ILE A 285 0.95 -4.04 -6.87
CA ILE A 285 0.59 -5.46 -6.99
C ILE A 285 -0.65 -5.62 -7.88
N SER A 286 -1.68 -4.80 -7.65
CA SER A 286 -2.89 -4.78 -8.49
C SER A 286 -2.59 -4.41 -9.94
N THR A 287 -1.63 -3.52 -10.18
CA THR A 287 -1.23 -3.12 -11.53
C THR A 287 -0.46 -4.24 -12.22
N ALA A 288 0.51 -4.85 -11.53
CA ALA A 288 1.30 -5.95 -12.07
C ALA A 288 0.43 -7.18 -12.41
N ALA A 289 -0.48 -7.55 -11.52
CA ALA A 289 -1.31 -8.74 -11.63
C ALA A 289 -2.65 -8.52 -12.35
N ALA A 290 -2.80 -7.40 -13.08
CA ALA A 290 -4.09 -6.95 -13.64
C ALA A 290 -4.62 -7.86 -14.75
N GLU A 291 -3.77 -8.18 -15.72
CA GLU A 291 -4.17 -8.89 -16.94
C GLU A 291 -3.85 -10.38 -16.86
N ASN A 292 -2.65 -10.71 -16.35
CA ASN A 292 -2.09 -12.06 -16.37
C ASN A 292 -1.83 -12.58 -14.95
N TRP A 293 -1.71 -13.90 -14.85
CA TRP A 293 -1.01 -14.52 -13.72
C TRP A 293 0.44 -14.03 -13.70
N ILE A 294 0.98 -13.80 -12.51
CA ILE A 294 2.37 -13.36 -12.32
C ILE A 294 3.05 -14.22 -11.26
N GLU A 295 4.34 -14.50 -11.44
CA GLU A 295 5.16 -15.19 -10.46
C GLU A 295 5.44 -14.30 -9.24
N VAL A 296 5.24 -14.84 -8.04
CA VAL A 296 5.55 -14.14 -6.79
C VAL A 296 7.04 -13.78 -6.69
N PRO A 297 8.00 -14.64 -7.06
CA PRO A 297 9.42 -14.27 -7.09
C PRO A 297 9.74 -13.08 -8.01
N ALA A 298 9.12 -13.01 -9.20
CA ALA A 298 9.31 -11.90 -10.12
C ALA A 298 8.75 -10.59 -9.54
N LEU A 299 7.57 -10.65 -8.91
CA LEU A 299 6.97 -9.52 -8.21
C LEU A 299 7.86 -9.04 -7.05
N GLN A 300 8.38 -9.98 -6.25
CA GLN A 300 9.27 -9.70 -5.13
C GLN A 300 10.55 -9.00 -5.59
N HIS A 301 11.20 -9.52 -6.63
CA HIS A 301 12.41 -8.91 -7.18
C HIS A 301 12.17 -7.44 -7.60
N ASN A 302 11.00 -7.15 -8.16
CA ASN A 302 10.64 -5.82 -8.63
C ASN A 302 10.10 -4.89 -7.55
N LEU A 303 9.63 -5.40 -6.40
CA LEU A 303 9.05 -4.57 -5.32
C LEU A 303 9.87 -4.53 -4.03
N ASP A 304 10.91 -5.37 -3.88
CA ASP A 304 11.85 -5.38 -2.73
C ASP A 304 12.24 -3.97 -2.33
N TYR A 305 12.67 -3.17 -3.31
CA TYR A 305 13.18 -1.83 -3.03
C TYR A 305 12.13 -0.93 -2.36
N LEU A 306 10.83 -1.20 -2.43
CA LEU A 306 9.79 -0.41 -1.76
C LEU A 306 9.49 -0.90 -0.33
N ILE A 307 10.02 -2.03 0.11
CA ILE A 307 9.65 -2.66 1.38
C ILE A 307 10.81 -2.56 2.37
N LYS A 308 10.62 -1.79 3.46
CA LYS A 308 11.61 -1.71 4.53
C LYS A 308 11.44 -2.92 5.47
N PRO A 309 12.53 -3.60 5.88
CA PRO A 309 12.46 -4.59 6.94
C PRO A 309 11.84 -4.00 8.22
N PHE A 310 11.08 -4.80 8.96
CA PHE A 310 10.40 -4.33 10.16
C PHE A 310 10.48 -5.37 11.28
N TYR A 311 11.19 -5.03 12.36
CA TYR A 311 11.58 -5.97 13.41
C TYR A 311 12.28 -7.20 12.84
N TYR A 312 11.59 -8.35 12.85
CA TYR A 312 12.10 -9.64 12.38
C TYR A 312 11.60 -10.00 10.98
N ASP A 313 10.69 -9.20 10.41
CA ASP A 313 10.20 -9.41 9.06
C ASP A 313 11.20 -8.83 8.04
N THR A 314 11.56 -9.64 7.05
CA THR A 314 12.35 -9.22 5.89
C THR A 314 11.42 -8.70 4.79
N PRO A 315 11.93 -7.98 3.77
CA PRO A 315 11.09 -7.50 2.66
C PRO A 315 10.25 -8.61 2.01
N GLU A 316 10.83 -9.81 1.91
CA GLU A 316 10.20 -11.02 1.39
C GLU A 316 9.05 -11.49 2.28
N THR A 317 9.29 -11.64 3.58
CA THR A 317 8.24 -12.10 4.50
C THR A 317 7.13 -11.08 4.65
N ILE A 318 7.43 -9.77 4.53
CA ILE A 318 6.40 -8.72 4.47
C ILE A 318 5.54 -8.91 3.22
N LEU A 319 6.16 -9.00 2.04
CA LEU A 319 5.40 -9.15 0.80
C LEU A 319 4.51 -10.38 0.83
N GLU A 320 5.06 -11.56 1.12
CA GLU A 320 4.29 -12.80 1.05
C GLU A 320 3.29 -12.94 2.20
N ASN A 321 3.75 -12.82 3.45
CA ASN A 321 2.94 -13.18 4.61
C ASN A 321 2.07 -12.04 5.13
N ARG A 322 2.47 -10.78 4.91
CA ARG A 322 1.72 -9.59 5.41
C ARG A 322 0.84 -8.99 4.33
N ILE A 323 1.31 -8.96 3.10
CA ILE A 323 0.62 -8.29 2.00
C ILE A 323 -0.17 -9.29 1.17
N LEU A 324 0.49 -10.20 0.45
CA LEU A 324 -0.18 -11.12 -0.48
C LEU A 324 -1.17 -12.05 0.24
N ARG A 325 -0.76 -12.66 1.35
CA ARG A 325 -1.67 -13.50 2.14
C ARG A 325 -2.89 -12.75 2.67
N THR A 326 -2.72 -11.50 3.11
CA THR A 326 -3.86 -10.69 3.56
C THR A 326 -4.75 -10.26 2.38
N MET A 327 -4.16 -9.91 1.24
CA MET A 327 -4.90 -9.64 0.00
C MET A 327 -5.71 -10.86 -0.45
N LEU A 328 -5.15 -12.07 -0.32
CA LEU A 328 -5.87 -13.32 -0.58
C LEU A 328 -7.04 -13.48 0.40
N HIS A 329 -6.80 -13.25 1.70
CA HIS A 329 -7.85 -13.32 2.71
C HIS A 329 -8.98 -12.32 2.49
N LEU A 330 -8.65 -11.12 2.01
CA LEU A 330 -9.63 -10.11 1.63
C LEU A 330 -10.30 -10.40 0.28
N GLY A 331 -9.94 -11.48 -0.43
CA GLY A 331 -10.48 -11.81 -1.75
C GLY A 331 -10.04 -10.86 -2.87
N MET A 332 -8.94 -10.14 -2.66
CA MET A 332 -8.37 -9.18 -3.61
C MET A 332 -7.54 -9.89 -4.69
N ILE A 333 -6.93 -11.02 -4.37
CA ILE A 333 -6.13 -11.82 -5.30
C ILE A 333 -6.59 -13.28 -5.30
N ARG A 334 -6.26 -13.97 -6.38
CA ARG A 334 -6.20 -15.42 -6.48
C ARG A 334 -4.74 -15.86 -6.36
N ALA A 335 -4.52 -17.04 -5.80
CA ALA A 335 -3.18 -17.62 -5.67
C ALA A 335 -3.21 -19.08 -6.11
N GLY A 336 -2.21 -19.51 -6.87
CA GLY A 336 -2.03 -20.90 -7.27
C GLY A 336 -0.55 -21.23 -7.42
N ASP A 337 -0.26 -22.45 -7.86
CA ASP A 337 1.09 -22.94 -8.06
C ASP A 337 1.24 -23.47 -9.48
N THR A 338 2.35 -23.13 -10.13
CA THR A 338 2.78 -23.70 -11.42
C THR A 338 4.06 -24.50 -11.23
N ALA A 339 4.57 -25.10 -12.31
CA ALA A 339 5.87 -25.76 -12.27
C ALA A 339 7.03 -24.79 -11.96
N ALA A 340 6.87 -23.49 -12.27
CA ALA A 340 7.87 -22.45 -12.01
C ALA A 340 7.79 -21.88 -10.58
N GLY A 341 6.64 -22.02 -9.91
CA GLY A 341 6.45 -21.61 -8.53
C GLY A 341 5.09 -20.97 -8.26
N PRO A 342 4.95 -20.27 -7.12
CA PRO A 342 3.70 -19.63 -6.74
C PRO A 342 3.38 -18.45 -7.67
N VAL A 343 2.11 -18.39 -8.10
CA VAL A 343 1.58 -17.35 -8.98
C VAL A 343 0.35 -16.70 -8.38
N ILE A 344 0.14 -15.42 -8.70
CA ILE A 344 -1.03 -14.66 -8.27
C ILE A 344 -1.70 -13.92 -9.42
N ARG A 345 -2.98 -13.59 -9.25
CA ARG A 345 -3.74 -12.72 -10.15
C ARG A 345 -4.70 -11.84 -9.36
N ILE A 346 -4.87 -10.57 -9.73
CA ILE A 346 -5.84 -9.70 -9.06
C ILE A 346 -7.28 -10.11 -9.43
N THR A 347 -8.21 -9.98 -8.48
CA THR A 347 -9.66 -10.10 -8.75
C THR A 347 -10.26 -8.74 -9.11
N GLU A 348 -11.49 -8.72 -9.65
CA GLU A 348 -12.20 -7.47 -9.92
C GLU A 348 -12.37 -6.61 -8.66
N ARG A 349 -12.76 -7.24 -7.54
CA ARG A 349 -12.91 -6.59 -6.24
C ARG A 349 -11.57 -6.06 -5.71
N GLY A 350 -10.48 -6.77 -6.00
CA GLY A 350 -9.12 -6.32 -5.71
C GLY A 350 -8.75 -5.06 -6.49
N ARG A 351 -9.10 -4.99 -7.79
CA ARG A 351 -8.89 -3.80 -8.62
C ARG A 351 -9.69 -2.60 -8.10
N GLU A 352 -10.96 -2.80 -7.74
CA GLU A 352 -11.81 -1.75 -7.17
C GLU A 352 -11.22 -1.19 -5.85
N ALA A 353 -10.80 -2.08 -4.95
CA ALA A 353 -10.19 -1.68 -3.68
C ALA A 353 -8.83 -0.97 -3.88
N ALA A 354 -8.00 -1.45 -4.80
CA ALA A 354 -6.73 -0.79 -5.13
C ALA A 354 -6.93 0.58 -5.81
N ALA A 355 -7.97 0.74 -6.64
CA ALA A 355 -8.29 2.02 -7.24
C ALA A 355 -8.66 3.08 -6.19
N ALA A 356 -9.35 2.66 -5.11
CA ALA A 356 -9.73 3.54 -4.00
C ALA A 356 -8.51 4.16 -3.28
N VAL A 357 -7.33 3.54 -3.36
CA VAL A 357 -6.07 4.10 -2.82
C VAL A 357 -5.66 5.38 -3.54
N THR A 358 -6.05 5.56 -4.80
CA THR A 358 -5.61 6.68 -5.64
C THR A 358 -6.70 7.68 -5.99
N ALA A 359 -7.87 7.52 -5.36
CA ALA A 359 -9.05 8.34 -5.56
C ALA A 359 -9.15 9.51 -4.56
N GLY A 360 -8.24 9.60 -3.58
CA GLY A 360 -8.01 10.80 -2.77
C GLY A 360 -7.23 11.85 -3.55
#